data_AF-A0A453L7H8-F1
#
_entry.id   AF-A0A453L7H8-F1
#
_cell.length_a   1.000
_cell.length_b   1.000
_cell.length_c   1.000
_cell.angle_alpha   90.00
_cell.angle_beta   90.00
_cell.angle_gamma   90.00
#
_symmetry.space_group_name_H-M   'P 1'
#
loop_
_entity.id
_entity.type
_entity.pdbx_description
1 polymer ?
#
loop_
_entity_poly.entity_id
_entity_poly.type
_entity_poly.pdbx_seq_one_letter_code
_entity_poly.pdbx_strand_id
1 'polypeptide(L)'
;MIFDLVDRCIEEIGEKNVVQIVTDNASVNIAAAAMMKLKCPSLFWNGCAAHTIDLMLEDIGKLPMIEQTIAKGKAVTVFLYAHTRVLALMRKFLGKDLVRSGITRFAIAYLNLKSLQDNKKELQKLFRSDELNEMDHLKRQRGRTQLKSFALKLSGKQ
;
A
#
# COMPACT_ATOMS: atom_id res chain seq x y z
N MET A 1 -15.66 13.90 -21.79
CA MET A 1 -15.39 14.23 -20.37
C MET A 1 -16.02 13.14 -19.49
N ILE A 2 -15.67 13.00 -18.20
CA ILE A 2 -16.24 11.93 -17.34
C ILE A 2 -17.77 12.04 -17.21
N PHE A 3 -18.30 13.27 -17.22
CA PHE A 3 -19.73 13.53 -17.31
C PHE A 3 -20.38 12.81 -18.51
N ASP A 4 -19.91 13.05 -19.74
CA ASP A 4 -20.49 12.44 -20.96
C ASP A 4 -20.41 10.91 -20.99
N LEU A 5 -19.44 10.32 -20.27
CA LEU A 5 -19.32 8.87 -20.16
C LEU A 5 -20.37 8.30 -19.20
N VAL A 6 -20.52 8.92 -18.03
CA VAL A 6 -21.51 8.50 -17.03
C VAL A 6 -22.92 8.77 -17.53
N ASP A 7 -23.13 9.88 -18.22
CA ASP A 7 -24.40 10.29 -18.79
C ASP A 7 -24.93 9.28 -19.82
N ARG A 8 -24.10 8.89 -20.78
CA ARG A 8 -24.44 7.84 -21.75
C ARG A 8 -24.73 6.50 -21.09
N CYS A 9 -23.97 6.15 -20.05
CA CYS A 9 -24.21 4.92 -19.28
C CYS A 9 -25.59 4.95 -18.58
N ILE A 10 -25.99 6.09 -18.02
CA ILE A 10 -27.31 6.28 -17.42
C ILE A 10 -28.42 6.20 -18.48
N GLU A 11 -28.21 6.77 -19.66
CA GLU A 11 -29.17 6.69 -20.77
C GLU A 11 -29.36 5.25 -21.26
N GLU A 12 -28.27 4.48 -21.37
CA GLU A 12 -28.31 3.06 -21.74
C GLU A 12 -29.00 2.18 -20.68
N ILE A 13 -28.73 2.42 -19.40
CA ILE A 13 -29.31 1.65 -18.28
C ILE A 13 -30.75 2.10 -17.97
N GLY A 14 -31.07 3.37 -18.25
CA GLY A 14 -32.26 4.09 -17.84
C GLY A 14 -32.15 4.65 -16.41
N GLU A 15 -32.40 5.95 -16.25
CA GLU A 15 -32.26 6.69 -14.98
C GLU A 15 -32.92 5.99 -13.78
N LYS A 16 -34.14 5.47 -13.95
CA LYS A 16 -34.91 4.76 -12.92
C LYS A 16 -34.22 3.51 -12.34
N ASN A 17 -33.24 2.97 -13.05
CA ASN A 17 -32.51 1.77 -12.66
C ASN A 17 -31.15 2.10 -12.01
N VAL A 18 -30.79 3.39 -11.92
CA VAL A 18 -29.57 3.87 -11.30
C VAL A 18 -29.93 4.50 -9.96
N VAL A 19 -29.28 4.04 -8.89
CA VAL A 19 -29.50 4.57 -7.53
C VAL A 19 -28.41 5.57 -7.14
N GLN A 20 -27.17 5.29 -7.53
CA GLN A 20 -26.01 6.03 -7.05
C GLN A 20 -24.81 5.90 -7.99
N ILE A 21 -24.02 6.97 -8.06
CA ILE A 21 -22.75 7.03 -8.77
C ILE A 21 -21.65 7.23 -7.72
N VAL A 22 -20.64 6.35 -7.71
CA VAL A 22 -19.52 6.41 -6.76
C VAL A 22 -18.22 6.55 -7.54
N THR A 23 -17.50 7.64 -7.34
CA THR A 23 -16.17 7.88 -7.96
C THR A 23 -15.18 8.39 -6.93
N ASP A 24 -13.88 8.41 -7.25
CA ASP A 24 -12.92 9.13 -6.40
C ASP A 24 -13.23 10.64 -6.32
N ASN A 25 -12.53 11.33 -5.43
CA ASN A 25 -12.74 12.75 -5.14
C ASN A 25 -11.91 13.69 -6.02
N ALA A 26 -11.43 13.22 -7.18
CA ALA A 26 -10.72 14.07 -8.12
C ALA A 26 -11.59 15.26 -8.57
N SER A 27 -10.97 16.41 -8.83
CA SER A 27 -11.67 17.65 -9.20
C SER A 27 -12.57 17.48 -10.44
N VAL A 28 -12.13 16.67 -11.40
CA VAL A 28 -12.91 16.33 -12.62
C VAL A 28 -14.21 15.60 -12.31
N ASN A 29 -14.21 14.74 -11.28
CA ASN A 29 -15.38 14.00 -10.83
C ASN A 29 -16.33 14.90 -10.04
N ILE A 30 -15.79 15.82 -9.23
CA ILE A 30 -16.59 16.81 -8.50
C ILE A 30 -17.34 17.72 -9.49
N ALA A 31 -16.66 18.18 -10.55
CA ALA A 31 -17.29 19.00 -11.59
C ALA A 31 -18.41 18.22 -12.30
N ALA A 32 -18.16 16.95 -12.66
CA ALA A 32 -19.16 16.09 -13.29
C ALA A 32 -20.36 15.79 -12.38
N ALA A 33 -20.14 15.58 -11.08
CA ALA A 33 -21.20 15.42 -10.10
C ALA A 33 -22.08 16.66 -10.01
N ALA A 34 -21.50 17.87 -10.08
CA ALA A 34 -22.26 19.12 -10.08
C ALA A 34 -23.13 19.26 -11.34
N MET A 35 -22.61 18.90 -12.52
CA MET A 35 -23.39 18.87 -13.76
C MET A 35 -24.49 17.81 -13.71
N MET A 36 -24.19 16.61 -13.19
CA MET A 36 -25.16 15.52 -13.09
C MET A 36 -26.31 15.86 -12.14
N LYS A 37 -26.01 16.56 -11.03
CA LYS A 37 -27.04 17.05 -10.10
C LYS A 37 -28.04 18.00 -10.76
N LEU A 38 -27.63 18.75 -11.78
CA LEU A 38 -28.53 19.61 -12.55
C LEU A 38 -29.36 18.81 -13.58
N LYS A 39 -28.77 17.80 -14.24
CA LYS A 39 -29.47 16.97 -15.25
C LYS A 39 -30.43 15.97 -14.62
N CYS A 40 -29.99 15.26 -13.59
CA CYS A 40 -30.74 14.18 -12.92
C CYS A 40 -30.73 14.39 -11.39
N PRO A 41 -31.59 15.28 -10.86
CA PRO A 41 -31.61 15.63 -9.43
C PRO A 41 -31.96 14.45 -8.48
N SER A 42 -32.54 13.38 -9.02
CA SER A 42 -32.90 12.14 -8.33
C SER A 42 -31.67 11.27 -7.99
N LEU A 43 -30.56 11.45 -8.72
CA LEU A 43 -29.37 10.62 -8.60
C LEU A 43 -28.37 11.19 -7.60
N PHE A 44 -27.88 10.32 -6.73
CA PHE A 44 -26.80 10.67 -5.80
C PHE A 44 -25.45 10.37 -6.43
N TRP A 45 -24.55 11.36 -6.44
CA TRP A 45 -23.15 11.15 -6.78
C TRP A 45 -22.28 11.45 -5.55
N ASN A 46 -21.61 10.43 -5.02
CA ASN A 46 -20.76 10.55 -3.85
C ASN A 46 -19.31 10.18 -4.13
N GLY A 47 -18.43 10.71 -3.29
CA GLY A 47 -17.04 10.32 -3.23
C GLY A 47 -16.87 8.87 -2.75
N CYS A 48 -15.80 8.24 -3.20
CA CYS A 48 -15.44 6.88 -2.88
C CYS A 48 -14.86 6.82 -1.47
N ALA A 49 -15.56 6.13 -0.56
CA ALA A 49 -15.12 5.94 0.82
C ALA A 49 -13.73 5.28 0.90
N ALA A 50 -13.42 4.33 0.01
CA ALA A 50 -12.11 3.69 -0.03
C ALA A 50 -11.01 4.69 -0.39
N HIS A 51 -11.28 5.63 -1.30
CA HIS A 51 -10.33 6.70 -1.63
C HIS A 51 -10.16 7.67 -0.46
N THR A 52 -11.25 8.05 0.22
CA THR A 52 -11.18 8.87 1.44
C THR A 52 -10.32 8.21 2.51
N ILE A 53 -10.49 6.91 2.77
CA ILE A 53 -9.67 6.16 3.73
C ILE A 53 -8.20 6.15 3.29
N ASP A 54 -7.90 5.96 2.00
CA ASP A 54 -6.52 5.99 1.50
C ASP A 54 -5.85 7.35 1.75
N LEU A 55 -6.58 8.45 1.56
CA LEU A 55 -6.10 9.81 1.88
C LEU A 55 -5.93 10.04 3.40
N MET A 56 -6.82 9.51 4.24
CA MET A 56 -6.63 9.57 5.69
C MET A 56 -5.36 8.82 6.11
N LEU A 57 -5.09 7.67 5.49
CA LEU A 57 -3.88 6.88 5.72
C LEU A 57 -2.62 7.58 5.18
N GLU A 58 -2.73 8.38 4.12
CA GLU A 58 -1.67 9.27 3.65
C GLU A 58 -1.28 10.27 4.74
N ASP A 59 -2.26 11.00 5.28
CA ASP A 59 -1.99 12.06 6.26
C ASP A 59 -1.45 11.50 7.57
N ILE A 60 -1.97 10.36 8.03
CA ILE A 60 -1.37 9.61 9.15
C ILE A 60 0.06 9.19 8.81
N GLY A 61 0.31 8.78 7.56
CA GLY A 61 1.62 8.34 7.08
C GLY A 61 2.69 9.43 7.10
N LYS A 62 2.27 10.71 7.02
CA LYS A 62 3.15 11.90 7.10
C LYS A 62 3.61 12.22 8.54
N LEU A 63 3.02 11.61 9.57
CA LEU A 63 3.50 11.79 10.95
C LEU A 63 4.93 11.25 11.08
N PRO A 64 5.89 12.02 11.63
CA PRO A 64 7.33 11.68 11.53
C PRO A 64 7.70 10.27 12.02
N MET A 65 7.07 9.79 13.09
CA MET A 65 7.30 8.45 13.62
C MET A 65 6.78 7.36 12.66
N ILE A 66 5.62 7.59 12.04
CA ILE A 66 4.97 6.65 11.12
C ILE A 66 5.71 6.64 9.79
N GLU A 67 6.05 7.82 9.27
CA GLU A 67 6.85 7.98 8.04
C GLU A 67 8.17 7.20 8.14
N GLN A 68 8.91 7.38 9.24
CA GLN A 68 10.16 6.64 9.48
C GLN A 68 9.94 5.13 9.57
N THR A 69 8.81 4.69 10.12
CA THR A 69 8.48 3.27 10.24
C THR A 69 8.15 2.67 8.86
N ILE A 70 7.33 3.35 8.07
CA ILE A 70 7.01 2.99 6.68
C ILE A 70 8.29 2.91 5.85
N ALA A 71 9.17 3.92 5.95
CA ALA A 71 10.43 3.94 5.21
C ALA A 71 11.32 2.72 5.53
N LYS A 72 11.39 2.32 6.81
CA LYS A 72 12.14 1.12 7.23
C LYS A 72 11.51 -0.16 6.71
N GLY A 73 10.19 -0.30 6.80
CA GLY A 73 9.48 -1.47 6.24
C GLY A 73 9.67 -1.61 4.73
N LYS A 74 9.60 -0.48 4.02
CA LYS A 74 9.91 -0.41 2.59
C LYS A 74 11.36 -0.82 2.30
N ALA A 75 12.33 -0.32 3.06
CA ALA A 75 13.74 -0.69 2.88
C ALA A 75 13.99 -2.19 3.07
N VAL A 76 13.33 -2.81 4.06
CA VAL A 76 13.38 -4.27 4.30
C VAL A 76 12.88 -5.04 3.08
N THR A 77 11.67 -4.69 2.61
CA THR A 77 11.07 -5.40 1.48
C THR A 77 11.82 -5.14 0.17
N VAL A 78 12.30 -3.93 -0.07
CA VAL A 78 13.19 -3.66 -1.21
C VAL A 78 14.43 -4.56 -1.19
N PHE A 79 15.08 -4.71 -0.04
CA PHE A 79 16.24 -5.60 0.09
C PHE A 79 15.90 -7.06 -0.22
N LEU A 80 14.83 -7.59 0.37
CA LEU A 80 14.43 -8.98 0.21
C LEU A 80 14.13 -9.34 -1.25
N TYR A 81 13.55 -8.39 -1.99
CA TYR A 81 13.18 -8.58 -3.39
C TYR A 81 14.25 -8.11 -4.40
N ALA A 82 15.32 -7.44 -3.95
CA ALA A 82 16.35 -6.90 -4.85
C ALA A 82 17.26 -7.97 -5.46
N HIS A 83 17.42 -9.12 -4.80
CA HIS A 83 18.33 -10.19 -5.23
C HIS A 83 17.63 -11.54 -5.27
N THR A 84 17.71 -12.24 -6.40
CA THR A 84 17.02 -13.52 -6.61
C THR A 84 17.37 -14.57 -5.55
N ARG A 85 18.63 -14.62 -5.09
CA ARG A 85 19.08 -15.52 -4.02
C ARG A 85 18.47 -15.18 -2.66
N VAL A 86 18.37 -13.89 -2.33
CA VAL A 86 17.75 -13.43 -1.08
C VAL A 86 16.25 -13.67 -1.11
N LEU A 87 15.61 -13.44 -2.26
CA LEU A 87 14.20 -13.72 -2.47
C LEU A 87 13.88 -15.21 -2.32
N ALA A 88 14.69 -16.08 -2.94
CA ALA A 88 14.55 -17.52 -2.81
C ALA A 88 14.72 -17.98 -1.36
N LEU A 89 15.70 -17.42 -0.64
CA LEU A 89 15.91 -17.72 0.77
C LEU A 89 14.74 -17.21 1.63
N MET A 90 14.25 -16.00 1.40
CA MET A 90 13.06 -15.48 2.07
C MET A 90 11.86 -16.44 1.88
N ARG A 91 11.62 -16.90 0.65
CA ARG A 91 10.53 -17.85 0.36
C ARG A 91 10.73 -19.21 1.04
N LYS A 92 11.98 -19.68 1.18
CA LYS A 92 12.32 -20.89 1.96
C LYS A 92 11.92 -20.76 3.44
N PHE A 93 12.17 -19.59 4.05
CA PHE A 93 11.83 -19.35 5.47
C PHE A 93 10.35 -19.01 5.69
N LEU A 94 9.73 -18.23 4.80
CA LEU A 94 8.36 -17.72 5.00
C LEU A 94 7.28 -18.61 4.38
N GLY A 95 7.63 -19.43 3.38
CA GLY A 95 6.67 -20.22 2.59
C GLY A 95 5.73 -19.38 1.71
N LYS A 96 5.92 -18.06 1.65
CA LYS A 96 5.08 -17.11 0.91
C LYS A 96 5.81 -15.80 0.63
N ASP A 97 5.22 -14.98 -0.25
CA ASP A 97 5.65 -13.61 -0.50
C ASP A 97 5.10 -12.63 0.53
N LEU A 98 5.87 -11.57 0.79
CA LEU A 98 5.42 -10.42 1.57
C LEU A 98 4.65 -9.42 0.70
N VAL A 99 3.69 -8.72 1.30
CA VAL A 99 3.06 -7.56 0.65
C VAL A 99 4.12 -6.50 0.40
N ARG A 100 4.21 -6.01 -0.85
CA ARG A 100 5.17 -4.97 -1.24
C ARG A 100 4.49 -3.61 -1.28
N SER A 101 5.16 -2.58 -0.75
CA SER A 101 4.70 -1.19 -0.93
C SER A 101 4.72 -0.82 -2.42
N GLY A 102 3.55 -0.59 -3.00
CA GLY A 102 3.38 0.00 -4.33
C GLY A 102 3.46 1.53 -4.28
N ILE A 103 3.49 2.19 -5.44
CA ILE A 103 3.53 3.66 -5.56
C ILE A 103 2.13 4.26 -5.36
N THR A 104 1.07 3.52 -5.72
CA THR A 104 -0.23 4.11 -6.06
C THR A 104 -1.30 4.06 -4.96
N ARG A 105 -1.05 3.48 -3.78
CA ARG A 105 -2.04 3.43 -2.68
C ARG A 105 -1.36 3.45 -1.32
N PHE A 106 -1.71 4.42 -0.48
CA PHE A 106 -1.11 4.60 0.85
C PHE A 106 -1.42 3.44 1.79
N ALA A 107 -2.61 2.84 1.67
CA ALA A 107 -3.00 1.64 2.40
C ALA A 107 -2.00 0.47 2.23
N ILE A 108 -1.33 0.38 1.07
CA ILE A 108 -0.35 -0.69 0.82
C ILE A 108 0.88 -0.54 1.72
N ALA A 109 1.26 0.68 2.12
CA ALA A 109 2.35 0.88 3.09
C ALA A 109 2.02 0.23 4.44
N TYR A 110 0.78 0.34 4.89
CA TYR A 110 0.31 -0.28 6.14
C TYR A 110 0.18 -1.80 6.01
N LEU A 111 -0.31 -2.30 4.87
CA LEU A 111 -0.35 -3.75 4.59
C LEU A 111 1.07 -4.35 4.50
N ASN A 112 2.04 -3.60 3.99
CA ASN A 112 3.45 -3.98 4.00
C ASN A 112 3.97 -4.13 5.44
N LEU A 113 3.72 -3.14 6.30
CA LEU A 113 4.10 -3.21 7.72
C LEU A 113 3.42 -4.38 8.43
N LYS A 114 2.13 -4.61 8.20
CA LYS A 114 1.39 -5.75 8.74
C LYS A 114 1.99 -7.08 8.28
N SER A 115 2.30 -7.20 6.99
CA SER A 115 2.96 -8.38 6.43
C SER A 115 4.32 -8.64 7.07
N LEU A 116 5.11 -7.61 7.34
CA LEU A 116 6.39 -7.75 8.06
C LEU A 116 6.18 -8.19 9.51
N GLN A 117 5.17 -7.63 10.19
CA GLN A 117 4.84 -7.98 11.56
C GLN A 117 4.36 -9.43 11.69
N ASP A 118 3.49 -9.88 10.79
CA ASP A 118 2.93 -11.24 10.79
C ASP A 118 4.01 -12.31 10.54
N ASN A 119 5.02 -11.97 9.75
CA ASN A 119 6.13 -12.87 9.42
C ASN A 119 7.38 -12.59 10.28
N LYS A 120 7.25 -11.82 11.36
CA LYS A 120 8.38 -11.35 12.18
C LYS A 120 9.29 -12.48 12.66
N LYS A 121 8.72 -13.60 13.13
CA LYS A 121 9.51 -14.73 13.67
C LYS A 121 10.36 -15.38 12.58
N GLU A 122 9.78 -15.66 11.43
CA GLU A 122 10.49 -16.29 10.31
C GLU A 122 11.50 -15.34 9.67
N LEU A 123 11.17 -14.05 9.56
CA LEU A 123 12.13 -13.02 9.15
C LEU A 123 13.32 -12.96 10.12
N GLN A 124 13.09 -13.01 11.44
CA GLN A 124 14.18 -13.03 12.41
C GLN A 124 15.08 -14.26 12.27
N LYS A 125 14.52 -15.44 11.94
CA LYS A 125 15.31 -16.64 11.63
C LYS A 125 16.12 -16.48 10.35
N LEU A 126 15.50 -16.01 9.27
CA LEU A 126 16.15 -15.69 8.00
C LEU A 126 17.36 -14.77 8.22
N PHE A 127 17.20 -13.70 8.99
CA PHE A 127 18.27 -12.72 9.24
C PHE A 127 19.39 -13.21 10.16
N ARG A 128 19.17 -14.32 10.87
CA ARG A 128 20.18 -15.00 11.70
C ARG A 128 20.82 -16.19 11.00
N SER A 129 20.34 -16.57 9.82
CA SER A 129 20.87 -17.72 9.08
C SER A 129 22.29 -17.46 8.58
N ASP A 130 23.14 -18.48 8.67
CA ASP A 130 24.48 -18.45 8.10
C ASP A 130 24.43 -18.28 6.58
N GLU A 131 23.43 -18.89 5.94
CA GLU A 131 23.15 -18.78 4.51
C GLU A 131 23.00 -17.32 4.04
N LEU A 132 22.34 -16.46 4.82
CA LEU A 132 22.25 -15.03 4.50
C LEU A 132 23.54 -14.28 4.88
N ASN A 133 24.22 -14.71 5.94
CA ASN A 133 25.45 -14.06 6.39
C ASN A 133 26.62 -14.25 5.41
N GLU A 134 26.70 -15.42 4.78
CA GLU A 134 27.68 -15.80 3.75
C GLU A 134 27.45 -15.09 2.39
N MET A 135 26.31 -14.42 2.20
CA MET A 135 26.06 -13.58 1.02
C MET A 135 26.82 -12.24 1.13
N ASP A 136 28.16 -12.34 1.11
CA ASP A 136 29.14 -11.31 1.51
C ASP A 136 29.06 -9.99 0.74
N HIS A 137 28.53 -9.99 -0.49
CA HIS A 137 28.33 -8.80 -1.33
C HIS A 137 27.18 -7.89 -0.85
N LEU A 138 26.33 -8.37 0.08
CA LEU A 138 25.19 -7.62 0.60
C LEU A 138 25.53 -6.76 1.83
N LYS A 139 26.78 -6.80 2.31
CA LYS A 139 27.26 -6.04 3.48
C LYS A 139 27.18 -4.51 3.30
N ARG A 140 27.12 -4.00 2.05
CA ARG A 140 27.12 -2.56 1.72
C ARG A 140 25.75 -1.95 1.41
N GLN A 141 24.66 -2.73 1.40
CA GLN A 141 23.34 -2.19 1.03
C GLN A 141 22.62 -1.59 2.25
N ARG A 142 22.14 -0.34 2.09
CA ARG A 142 21.30 0.41 3.06
C ARG A 142 20.22 -0.45 3.72
N GLY A 143 19.65 -1.39 2.96
CA GLY A 143 18.65 -2.34 3.43
C GLY A 143 19.08 -3.14 4.65
N ARG A 144 20.30 -3.68 4.69
CA ARG A 144 20.78 -4.54 5.81
C ARG A 144 20.98 -3.74 7.10
N THR A 145 21.42 -2.48 7.02
CA THR A 145 21.58 -1.58 8.18
C THR A 145 20.23 -1.17 8.77
N GLN A 146 19.27 -0.80 7.91
CA GLN A 146 17.91 -0.50 8.35
C GLN A 146 17.23 -1.75 8.95
N LEU A 147 17.51 -2.93 8.39
CA LEU A 147 17.07 -4.23 8.89
C LEU A 147 17.61 -4.58 10.26
N LYS A 148 18.91 -4.36 10.53
CA LYS A 148 19.47 -4.54 11.89
C LYS A 148 18.79 -3.62 12.90
N SER A 149 18.56 -2.35 12.53
CA SER A 149 17.85 -1.38 13.38
C SER A 149 16.38 -1.76 13.63
N PHE A 150 15.71 -2.35 12.63
CA PHE A 150 14.32 -2.80 12.72
C PHE A 150 14.20 -4.11 13.50
N ALA A 151 15.12 -5.05 13.29
CA ALA A 151 15.20 -6.31 14.03
C ALA A 151 15.53 -6.09 15.52
N LEU A 152 16.44 -5.15 15.86
CA LEU A 152 16.71 -4.77 17.26
C LEU A 152 15.45 -4.17 17.90
N LYS A 153 14.83 -3.16 17.28
CA LYS A 153 13.61 -2.51 17.81
C LYS A 153 12.41 -3.46 17.90
N LEU A 154 12.28 -4.41 16.99
CA LEU A 154 11.23 -5.43 17.06
C LEU A 154 11.55 -6.57 18.04
N SER A 155 12.82 -6.78 18.42
CA SER A 155 13.20 -7.83 19.38
C SER A 155 12.97 -7.45 20.85
N GLY A 156 12.52 -6.23 21.14
CA GLY A 156 12.26 -5.76 22.51
C GLY A 156 13.52 -5.56 23.35
N LYS A 157 14.72 -5.65 22.76
CA LYS A 157 15.98 -5.34 23.43
C LYS A 157 16.35 -3.89 23.14
N GLN A 158 16.00 -3.00 24.09
CA GLN A 158 16.77 -1.77 24.32
C GLN A 158 18.06 -2.14 25.04
#